data_AF-A0A1V9W8N3-F1
#
_entry.id   AF-A0A1V9W8N3-F1
#
_cell.length_a   1.000
_cell.length_b   1.000
_cell.length_c   1.000
_cell.angle_alpha   90.00
_cell.angle_beta   90.00
_cell.angle_gamma   90.00
#
_symmetry.space_group_name_H-M   'P 1'
#
loop_
_entity.id
_entity.type
_entity.pdbx_description
1 polymer ?
#
loop_
_entity_poly.entity_id
_entity_poly.type
_entity_poly.pdbx_seq_one_letter_code
_entity_poly.pdbx_strand_id
1 'polypeptide(L)'
;MIKSMKDFTIGVSASLFATFLTTYFTSPIDLKSITDLKELKALIVNYKFPIYWSVFFILFSLLRIYVRRRIDKLQTPLPMVAFIGNSHDMKFKADYQGFKWEAFVDIKQRDRITKEAIDIHVSKVDGPYCKNDYRKMNESRAFFGRYKYKCPKCGYKQIHLKSKWTLRSELEDELEADYRNKQDVVS
;
A
#
# COMPACT_ATOMS: atom_id res chain seq x y z
N MET A 1 11.26 30.49 -5.89
CA MET A 1 11.59 29.08 -6.21
C MET A 1 11.09 28.21 -5.04
N ILE A 2 9.93 27.58 -5.19
CA ILE A 2 9.31 26.77 -4.13
C ILE A 2 10.11 25.47 -4.00
N LYS A 3 10.92 25.34 -2.94
CA LYS A 3 11.85 24.21 -2.77
C LYS A 3 11.16 22.89 -2.41
N SER A 4 9.91 22.91 -1.96
CA SER A 4 9.07 21.70 -1.87
C SER A 4 7.58 22.06 -1.86
N MET A 5 6.74 21.20 -2.46
CA MET A 5 5.27 21.32 -2.37
C MET A 5 4.77 21.34 -0.91
N LYS A 6 5.53 20.73 0.00
CA LYS A 6 5.23 20.69 1.43
C LYS A 6 5.36 22.08 2.06
N ASP A 7 6.38 22.85 1.71
CA ASP A 7 6.59 24.19 2.26
C ASP A 7 5.56 25.18 1.73
N PHE A 8 5.14 25.01 0.49
CA PHE A 8 4.05 25.81 -0.08
C PHE A 8 2.71 25.51 0.61
N THR A 9 2.38 24.23 0.80
CA THR A 9 1.12 23.85 1.47
C THR A 9 1.12 24.26 2.95
N ILE A 10 2.26 24.18 3.64
CA ILE A 10 2.39 24.66 5.02
C ILE A 10 2.30 26.19 5.08
N GLY A 11 2.98 26.90 4.18
CA GLY A 11 2.95 28.36 4.12
C GLY A 11 1.55 28.90 3.86
N VAL A 12 0.84 28.33 2.89
CA VAL A 12 -0.55 28.72 2.57
C VAL A 12 -1.48 28.39 3.72
N SER A 13 -1.36 27.20 4.35
CA SER A 13 -2.22 26.85 5.49
C SER A 13 -1.94 27.71 6.72
N ALA A 14 -0.68 28.03 7.01
CA ALA A 14 -0.28 28.94 8.08
C ALA A 14 -0.78 30.37 7.85
N SER A 15 -0.69 30.90 6.63
CA SER A 15 -1.19 32.24 6.30
C SER A 15 -2.72 32.32 6.41
N LEU A 16 -3.43 31.28 5.97
CA LEU A 16 -4.89 31.22 6.10
C LEU A 16 -5.32 31.11 7.56
N PHE A 17 -4.57 30.35 8.38
CA PHE A 17 -4.82 30.22 9.81
C PHE A 17 -4.54 31.52 10.57
N ALA A 18 -3.45 32.22 10.25
CA ALA A 18 -3.12 33.53 10.84
C ALA A 18 -4.15 34.59 10.47
N THR A 19 -4.63 34.61 9.22
CA THR A 19 -5.69 35.53 8.77
C THR A 19 -7.01 35.21 9.47
N PHE A 20 -7.33 33.93 9.66
CA PHE A 20 -8.52 33.50 10.39
C PHE A 20 -8.46 33.91 11.87
N LEU A 21 -7.34 33.67 12.55
CA LEU A 21 -7.15 34.09 13.95
C LEU A 21 -7.29 35.61 14.09
N THR A 22 -6.53 36.38 13.31
CA THR A 22 -6.53 37.85 13.43
C THR A 22 -7.87 38.51 13.12
N THR A 23 -8.64 37.96 12.18
CA THR A 23 -9.93 38.54 11.77
C THR A 23 -11.08 38.20 12.72
N TYR A 24 -11.02 37.03 13.38
CA TYR A 24 -12.17 36.50 14.13
C TYR A 24 -11.94 36.32 15.64
N PHE A 25 -10.71 36.44 16.15
CA PHE A 25 -10.48 36.49 17.61
C PHE A 25 -11.12 37.72 18.27
N THR A 26 -11.28 38.81 17.51
CA THR A 26 -11.78 40.10 18.00
C THR A 26 -13.31 40.22 17.92
N SER A 27 -14.01 39.23 17.36
CA SER A 27 -15.46 39.24 17.21
C SER A 27 -16.02 37.83 17.41
N PRO A 28 -16.13 37.37 18.67
CA PRO A 28 -16.74 36.08 18.96
C PRO A 28 -18.19 36.09 18.44
N ILE A 29 -18.53 35.04 17.69
CA ILE A 29 -19.87 34.87 17.13
C ILE A 29 -20.83 34.62 18.29
N ASP A 30 -21.75 35.55 18.52
CA ASP A 30 -22.75 35.43 19.59
C ASP A 30 -23.91 34.52 19.13
N LEU A 31 -23.65 33.20 19.16
CA LEU A 31 -24.52 32.14 18.63
C LEU A 31 -25.91 32.07 19.29
N LYS A 32 -26.10 32.72 20.45
CA LYS A 32 -27.36 32.72 21.20
C LYS A 32 -28.46 33.58 20.59
N SER A 33 -28.12 34.54 19.73
CA SER A 33 -29.08 35.51 19.17
C SER A 33 -29.77 35.05 17.88
N ILE A 34 -29.25 34.00 17.23
CA ILE A 34 -29.67 33.62 15.88
C ILE A 34 -30.99 32.87 15.94
N THR A 35 -32.09 33.60 15.80
CA THR A 35 -33.45 33.02 15.75
C THR A 35 -34.12 33.24 14.39
N ASP A 36 -33.60 34.13 13.55
CA ASP A 36 -34.20 34.52 12.27
C ASP A 36 -33.32 34.20 11.04
N LEU A 37 -33.96 33.89 9.90
CA LEU A 37 -33.30 33.52 8.63
C LEU A 37 -32.49 34.67 8.01
N LYS A 38 -32.89 35.92 8.30
CA LYS A 38 -32.15 37.11 7.85
C LYS A 38 -30.79 37.25 8.55
N GLU A 39 -30.75 36.97 9.85
CA GLU A 39 -29.52 37.01 10.64
C GLU A 39 -28.55 35.92 10.22
N LEU A 40 -29.07 34.71 9.93
CA LEU A 40 -28.29 33.61 9.33
C LEU A 40 -27.65 34.01 8.00
N LYS A 41 -28.39 34.69 7.11
CA LYS A 41 -27.84 35.18 5.84
C LYS A 41 -26.74 36.22 6.05
N ALA A 42 -26.93 37.18 6.95
CA ALA A 42 -25.92 38.19 7.26
C ALA A 42 -24.63 37.54 7.80
N LEU A 43 -24.78 36.52 8.65
CA LEU A 43 -23.66 35.76 9.19
C LEU A 43 -22.94 34.96 8.10
N ILE A 44 -23.65 34.32 7.18
CA ILE A 44 -23.03 33.61 6.05
C ILE A 44 -22.23 34.57 5.14
N VAL A 45 -22.75 35.78 4.89
CA VAL A 45 -22.07 36.78 4.06
C VAL A 45 -20.81 37.31 4.76
N ASN A 46 -20.91 37.61 6.06
CA ASN A 46 -19.80 38.15 6.86
C ASN A 46 -18.70 37.10 7.11
N TYR A 47 -19.08 35.84 7.31
CA TYR A 47 -18.17 34.73 7.64
C TYR A 47 -18.00 33.76 6.46
N LYS A 48 -18.19 34.24 5.23
CA LYS A 48 -18.12 33.43 4.00
C LYS A 48 -16.85 32.60 3.91
N PHE A 49 -15.71 33.19 4.24
CA PHE A 49 -14.41 32.55 4.15
C PHE A 49 -14.29 31.32 5.09
N PRO A 50 -14.43 31.44 6.43
CA PRO A 50 -14.33 30.29 7.31
C PRO A 50 -15.44 29.27 7.12
N ILE A 51 -16.65 29.69 6.71
CA ILE A 51 -17.74 28.77 6.42
C ILE A 51 -17.39 27.90 5.20
N TYR A 52 -16.93 28.49 4.09
CA TYR A 52 -16.53 27.72 2.91
C TYR A 52 -15.37 26.77 3.18
N TRP A 53 -14.36 27.19 3.94
CA TRP A 53 -13.25 26.31 4.32
C TRP A 53 -13.70 25.19 5.26
N SER A 54 -14.56 25.48 6.23
CA SER A 54 -15.15 24.45 7.11
C SER A 54 -15.92 23.41 6.30
N VAL A 55 -16.78 23.85 5.37
CA VAL A 55 -17.53 22.98 4.47
C VAL A 55 -16.58 22.16 3.58
N PHE A 56 -15.52 22.78 3.04
CA PHE A 56 -14.50 22.09 2.25
C PHE A 56 -13.81 20.98 3.06
N PHE A 57 -13.38 21.24 4.30
CA PHE A 57 -12.75 20.23 5.16
C PHE A 57 -13.71 19.10 5.56
N ILE A 58 -14.99 19.42 5.79
CA ILE A 58 -16.03 18.42 6.03
C ILE A 58 -16.20 17.52 4.81
N LEU A 59 -16.38 18.10 3.61
CA LEU A 59 -16.52 17.35 2.37
C LEU A 59 -15.29 16.49 2.06
N PHE A 60 -14.09 17.03 2.25
CA PHE A 60 -12.84 16.30 2.07
C PHE A 60 -12.73 15.11 3.04
N SER A 61 -13.14 15.30 4.30
CA SER A 61 -13.15 14.23 5.31
C SER A 61 -14.17 13.14 4.98
N LEU A 62 -15.36 13.52 4.51
CA LEU A 62 -16.39 12.57 4.05
C LEU A 62 -15.92 11.78 2.83
N LEU A 63 -15.31 12.44 1.84
CA LEU A 63 -14.71 11.79 0.68
C LEU A 63 -13.63 10.79 1.11
N ARG A 64 -12.77 11.17 2.05
CA ARG A 64 -11.73 10.30 2.61
C ARG A 64 -12.32 9.04 3.27
N ILE A 65 -13.39 9.20 4.04
CA ILE A 65 -14.09 8.07 4.68
C ILE A 65 -14.75 7.17 3.61
N TYR A 66 -15.39 7.77 2.62
CA TYR A 66 -16.02 7.05 1.51
C TYR A 66 -15.02 6.21 0.72
N VAL A 67 -13.91 6.81 0.29
CA VAL A 67 -12.84 6.12 -0.44
C VAL A 67 -12.28 4.96 0.39
N ARG A 68 -12.00 5.17 1.68
CA ARG A 68 -11.52 4.12 2.58
C ARG A 68 -12.48 2.94 2.64
N ARG A 69 -13.78 3.20 2.85
CA ARG A 69 -14.83 2.16 2.91
C ARG A 69 -14.97 1.40 1.58
N ARG A 70 -14.72 2.05 0.43
CA ARG A 70 -14.78 1.40 -0.89
C ARG A 70 -13.53 0.56 -1.17
N ILE A 71 -12.34 1.03 -0.83
CA ILE A 71 -11.08 0.28 -1.00
C ILE A 71 -11.10 -1.01 -0.18
N ASP A 72 -11.58 -0.96 1.07
CA ASP A 72 -11.67 -2.14 1.93
C ASP A 72 -12.64 -3.19 1.35
N LYS A 73 -13.71 -2.76 0.66
CA LYS A 73 -14.67 -3.67 -0.02
C LYS A 73 -14.18 -4.21 -1.36
N LEU A 74 -13.19 -3.56 -2.00
CA LEU A 74 -12.58 -4.01 -3.27
C LEU A 74 -11.46 -5.03 -3.06
N GLN A 75 -11.24 -5.50 -1.83
CA GLN A 75 -10.42 -6.67 -1.55
C GLN A 75 -11.15 -7.90 -2.10
N THR A 76 -10.96 -8.17 -3.39
CA THR A 76 -11.41 -9.42 -4.04
C THR A 76 -10.91 -10.61 -3.23
N PRO A 77 -11.72 -11.68 -3.08
CA PRO A 77 -11.27 -12.92 -2.47
C PRO A 77 -10.01 -13.38 -3.20
N LEU A 78 -9.05 -13.94 -2.44
CA LEU A 78 -7.86 -14.56 -3.00
C LEU A 78 -8.27 -15.39 -4.22
N PRO A 79 -7.55 -15.33 -5.36
CA PRO A 79 -7.73 -16.35 -6.37
C PRO A 79 -7.50 -17.70 -5.67
N MET A 80 -8.58 -18.46 -5.46
CA MET A 80 -8.52 -19.84 -5.00
C MET A 80 -7.94 -20.64 -6.15
N VAL A 81 -6.62 -20.60 -6.28
CA VAL A 81 -5.92 -21.52 -7.16
C VAL A 81 -5.75 -22.80 -6.34
N ALA A 82 -6.66 -23.74 -6.55
CA ALA A 82 -6.53 -25.11 -6.04
C ALA A 82 -5.36 -25.76 -6.79
N PHE A 83 -4.18 -25.79 -6.18
CA PHE A 83 -3.04 -26.50 -6.72
C PHE A 83 -3.09 -27.95 -6.24
N ILE A 84 -3.26 -28.86 -7.20
CA ILE A 84 -3.10 -30.30 -7.02
C ILE A 84 -1.62 -30.55 -6.74
N GLY A 85 -1.32 -31.26 -5.65
CA GLY A 85 0.03 -31.44 -5.13
C GLY A 85 0.90 -32.25 -6.08
N ASN A 86 1.90 -31.59 -6.67
CA ASN A 86 3.05 -32.27 -7.24
C ASN A 86 4.16 -32.37 -6.18
N SER A 87 4.88 -33.49 -6.18
CA SER A 87 6.14 -33.61 -5.45
C SER A 87 7.18 -32.71 -6.13
N HIS A 88 7.70 -31.73 -5.40
CA HIS A 88 8.78 -30.85 -5.87
C HIS A 88 10.15 -31.44 -5.51
N ASP A 89 11.14 -31.26 -6.38
CA ASP A 89 12.48 -31.82 -6.18
C ASP A 89 13.27 -31.10 -5.09
N MET A 90 13.14 -29.77 -5.00
CA MET A 90 13.87 -28.95 -4.04
C MET A 90 13.03 -27.81 -3.46
N LYS A 91 13.35 -27.41 -2.23
CA LYS A 91 12.77 -26.27 -1.52
C LYS A 91 13.88 -25.32 -1.06
N PHE A 92 13.75 -24.04 -1.40
CA PHE A 92 14.68 -22.98 -1.01
C PHE A 92 13.95 -21.84 -0.29
N LYS A 93 14.66 -21.17 0.62
CA LYS A 93 14.17 -19.99 1.35
C LYS A 93 14.87 -18.74 0.82
N ALA A 94 14.10 -17.79 0.31
CA ALA A 94 14.57 -16.52 -0.22
C ALA A 94 14.22 -15.37 0.73
N ASP A 95 15.09 -14.38 0.84
CA ASP A 95 14.74 -13.07 1.39
C ASP A 95 14.68 -12.08 0.22
N TYR A 96 13.48 -11.59 -0.14
CA TYR A 96 13.28 -10.67 -1.28
C TYR A 96 12.36 -9.51 -0.89
N GLN A 97 12.78 -8.28 -1.21
CA GLN A 97 12.05 -7.03 -0.98
C GLN A 97 11.56 -6.82 0.47
N GLY A 98 12.32 -7.35 1.45
CA GLY A 98 12.02 -7.25 2.88
C GLY A 98 11.07 -8.32 3.43
N PHE A 99 10.68 -9.28 2.58
CA PHE A 99 9.88 -10.44 2.96
C PHE A 99 10.70 -11.72 2.87
N LYS A 100 10.27 -12.74 3.61
CA LYS A 100 10.77 -14.10 3.44
C LYS A 100 9.84 -14.86 2.48
N TRP A 101 10.40 -15.72 1.66
CA TRP A 101 9.70 -16.50 0.64
C TRP A 101 10.20 -17.94 0.66
N GLU A 102 9.34 -18.85 0.22
CA GLU A 102 9.70 -20.25 0.00
C GLU A 102 9.47 -20.57 -1.47
N ALA A 103 10.54 -20.87 -2.20
CA ALA A 103 10.42 -21.35 -3.57
C ALA A 103 10.56 -22.86 -3.61
N PHE A 104 9.77 -23.49 -4.47
CA PHE A 104 9.82 -24.89 -4.82
C PHE A 104 10.25 -24.98 -6.26
N VAL A 105 11.21 -25.85 -6.50
CA VAL A 105 11.93 -25.93 -7.76
C VAL A 105 11.89 -27.37 -8.25
N ASP A 106 11.59 -27.52 -9.53
CA ASP A 106 11.64 -28.80 -10.24
C ASP A 106 12.87 -28.76 -11.16
N ILE A 107 13.70 -29.80 -11.11
CA ILE A 107 14.95 -29.86 -11.86
C ILE A 107 14.66 -30.49 -13.23
N LYS A 108 14.91 -29.75 -14.32
CA LYS A 108 14.85 -30.33 -15.66
C LYS A 108 16.15 -31.07 -15.95
N GLN A 109 16.07 -32.39 -16.04
CA GLN A 109 17.21 -33.25 -16.36
C GLN A 109 17.30 -33.53 -17.87
N ARG A 110 18.53 -33.59 -18.40
CA ARG A 110 18.81 -33.94 -19.81
C ARG A 110 18.44 -35.36 -20.14
N ASP A 111 18.77 -36.25 -19.22
CA ASP A 111 18.58 -37.68 -19.39
C ASP A 111 18.33 -38.32 -18.03
N ARG A 112 17.40 -39.28 -17.96
CA ARG A 112 17.02 -39.93 -16.68
C ARG A 112 18.14 -40.78 -16.09
N ILE A 113 19.12 -41.14 -16.92
CA ILE A 113 20.22 -42.04 -16.58
C ILE A 113 21.43 -41.27 -16.05
N THR A 114 21.82 -40.16 -16.70
CA THR A 114 22.98 -39.35 -16.29
C THR A 114 22.65 -38.32 -15.20
N LYS A 115 21.36 -38.00 -15.00
CA LYS A 115 20.88 -37.00 -14.01
C LYS A 115 21.51 -35.62 -14.17
N GLU A 116 22.03 -35.28 -15.35
CA GLU A 116 22.57 -33.94 -15.61
C GLU A 116 21.43 -32.91 -15.60
N ALA A 117 21.52 -31.93 -14.70
CA ALA A 117 20.57 -30.82 -14.62
C ALA A 117 20.84 -29.82 -15.75
N ILE A 118 19.87 -29.61 -16.65
CA ILE A 118 19.95 -28.61 -17.72
C ILE A 118 19.48 -27.26 -17.21
N ASP A 119 18.35 -27.23 -16.51
CA ASP A 119 17.68 -25.99 -16.13
C ASP A 119 16.89 -26.23 -14.84
N ILE A 120 16.60 -25.16 -14.12
CA ILE A 120 15.64 -25.20 -13.02
C ILE A 120 14.36 -24.51 -13.45
N HIS A 121 13.24 -25.07 -13.02
CA HIS A 121 11.95 -24.39 -13.14
C HIS A 121 11.40 -24.12 -11.75
N VAL A 122 11.12 -22.85 -11.45
CA VAL A 122 10.50 -22.47 -10.19
C VAL A 122 9.00 -22.69 -10.31
N SER A 123 8.53 -23.85 -9.87
CA SER A 123 7.13 -24.26 -10.02
C SER A 123 6.20 -23.58 -9.03
N LYS A 124 6.71 -23.18 -7.86
CA LYS A 124 5.90 -22.52 -6.85
C LYS A 124 6.71 -21.57 -5.98
N VAL A 125 6.20 -20.36 -5.78
CA VAL A 125 6.69 -19.43 -4.75
C VAL A 125 5.59 -19.11 -3.75
N ASP A 126 5.83 -19.51 -2.49
CA ASP A 126 4.98 -19.23 -1.34
C ASP A 126 5.50 -18.06 -0.51
N GLY A 127 4.58 -17.21 -0.03
CA GLY A 127 4.88 -15.98 0.71
C GLY A 127 3.84 -14.89 0.43
N PRO A 128 4.14 -13.60 0.67
CA PRO A 128 5.26 -13.11 1.46
C PRO A 128 5.08 -13.47 2.93
N TYR A 129 6.16 -13.93 3.57
CA TYR A 129 6.23 -14.21 4.99
C TYR A 129 6.89 -13.05 5.75
N CYS A 130 6.47 -12.86 6.98
CA CYS A 130 7.01 -11.84 7.87
C CYS A 130 8.48 -12.14 8.21
N LYS A 131 9.32 -11.10 8.16
CA LYS A 131 10.76 -11.20 8.48
C LYS A 131 11.03 -11.74 9.90
N ASN A 132 10.17 -11.39 10.85
CA ASN A 132 10.39 -11.65 12.27
C ASN A 132 9.88 -13.02 12.74
N ASP A 133 8.72 -13.45 12.26
CA ASP A 133 8.03 -14.65 12.77
C ASP A 133 7.62 -15.65 11.68
N TYR A 134 8.06 -15.43 10.44
CA TYR A 134 7.83 -16.31 9.29
C TYR A 134 6.35 -16.62 9.00
N ARG A 135 5.42 -15.81 9.53
CA ARG A 135 3.99 -15.96 9.27
C ARG A 135 3.59 -15.29 7.98
N LYS A 136 2.66 -15.89 7.25
CA LYS A 136 2.13 -15.33 6.00
C LYS A 136 1.54 -13.96 6.28
N MET A 137 1.97 -12.97 5.50
CA MET A 137 1.50 -11.60 5.67
C MET A 137 0.16 -11.41 4.97
N ASN A 138 -0.72 -10.63 5.60
CA ASN A 138 -1.98 -10.25 5.01
C ASN A 138 -1.76 -9.05 4.08
N GLU A 139 -2.10 -9.22 2.81
CA GLU A 139 -2.07 -8.17 1.81
C GLU A 139 -3.39 -7.38 1.84
N SER A 140 -3.28 -6.06 1.72
CA SER A 140 -4.42 -5.14 1.64
C SER A 140 -4.08 -4.00 0.68
N ARG A 141 -5.04 -3.51 -0.10
CA ARG A 141 -4.83 -2.31 -0.93
C ARG A 141 -4.74 -1.07 -0.05
N ALA A 142 -3.75 -0.24 -0.31
CA ALA A 142 -3.56 1.08 0.27
C ALA A 142 -3.89 2.18 -0.76
N PHE A 143 -3.72 3.44 -0.38
CA PHE A 143 -3.96 4.57 -1.27
C PHE A 143 -2.92 4.63 -2.41
N PHE A 144 -3.30 5.25 -3.52
CA PHE A 144 -2.43 5.47 -4.70
C PHE A 144 -1.90 4.18 -5.33
N GLY A 145 -2.73 3.12 -5.39
CA GLY A 145 -2.34 1.85 -6.01
C GLY A 145 -1.27 1.07 -5.24
N ARG A 146 -0.97 1.46 -4.00
CA ARG A 146 0.02 0.76 -3.16
C ARG A 146 -0.61 -0.44 -2.48
N TYR A 147 0.22 -1.39 -2.09
CA TYR A 147 -0.16 -2.59 -1.33
C TYR A 147 0.48 -2.53 0.05
N LYS A 148 -0.31 -2.86 1.07
CA LYS A 148 0.11 -2.91 2.46
C LYS A 148 0.08 -4.35 2.93
N TYR A 149 1.23 -4.81 3.41
CA TYR A 149 1.44 -6.11 4.01
C TYR A 149 1.48 -5.95 5.51
N LYS A 150 0.67 -6.72 6.25
CA LYS A 150 0.66 -6.70 7.71
C LYS A 150 0.81 -8.11 8.26
N CYS A 151 1.74 -8.30 9.20
CA CYS A 151 1.82 -9.53 9.98
C CYS A 151 0.65 -9.61 10.98
N PRO A 152 -0.06 -10.74 11.06
CA PRO A 152 -1.19 -10.90 11.97
C PRO A 152 -0.78 -10.95 13.46
N LYS A 153 0.46 -11.35 13.78
CA LYS A 153 0.92 -11.52 15.16
C LYS A 153 1.77 -10.34 15.65
N CYS A 154 2.95 -10.12 15.07
CA CYS A 154 3.87 -9.08 15.55
C CYS A 154 3.50 -7.65 15.12
N GLY A 155 2.50 -7.50 14.24
CA GLY A 155 2.05 -6.18 13.78
C GLY A 155 3.02 -5.47 12.82
N TYR A 156 4.12 -6.13 12.42
CA TYR A 156 5.03 -5.66 11.38
C TYR A 156 4.24 -5.29 10.11
N LYS A 157 4.56 -4.14 9.53
CA LYS A 157 3.87 -3.58 8.36
C LYS A 157 4.88 -3.10 7.36
N GLN A 158 4.61 -3.37 6.09
CA GLN A 158 5.38 -2.84 4.97
C GLN A 158 4.43 -2.39 3.88
N ILE A 159 4.74 -1.26 3.23
CA ILE A 159 3.95 -0.73 2.11
C ILE A 159 4.83 -0.82 0.87
N HIS A 160 4.32 -1.47 -0.16
CA HIS A 160 4.99 -1.66 -1.44
C HIS A 160 4.13 -1.13 -2.58
N LEU A 161 4.77 -0.81 -3.71
CA LEU A 161 4.06 -0.44 -4.93
C LEU A 161 3.50 -1.66 -5.66
N LYS A 162 4.14 -2.83 -5.46
CA LYS A 162 3.86 -4.08 -6.17
C LYS A 162 2.93 -4.96 -5.33
N SER A 163 2.07 -5.70 -6.02
CA SER A 163 1.21 -6.71 -5.40
C SER A 163 1.99 -7.98 -5.07
N LYS A 164 1.40 -8.87 -4.28
CA LYS A 164 1.97 -10.17 -3.95
C LYS A 164 2.27 -10.96 -5.21
N TRP A 165 1.34 -10.93 -6.17
CA TRP A 165 1.49 -11.62 -7.45
C TRP A 165 2.69 -11.10 -8.23
N THR A 166 2.83 -9.77 -8.31
CA THR A 166 3.94 -9.13 -9.03
C THR A 166 5.28 -9.47 -8.37
N LEU A 167 5.36 -9.36 -7.03
CA LEU A 167 6.57 -9.71 -6.28
C LEU A 167 6.93 -11.18 -6.41
N ARG A 168 5.92 -12.05 -6.48
CA ARG A 168 6.10 -13.50 -6.70
C ARG A 168 6.72 -13.77 -8.07
N SER A 169 6.13 -13.21 -9.13
CA SER A 169 6.61 -13.40 -10.51
C SER A 169 8.04 -12.88 -10.68
N GLU A 170 8.35 -11.71 -10.13
CA GLU A 170 9.71 -11.16 -10.19
C GLU A 170 10.72 -12.05 -9.48
N LEU A 171 10.34 -12.64 -8.34
CA LEU A 171 11.21 -13.56 -7.63
C LEU A 171 11.38 -14.88 -8.39
N GLU A 172 10.33 -15.39 -9.04
CA GLU A 172 10.43 -16.57 -9.93
C GLU A 172 11.44 -16.29 -11.06
N ASP A 173 11.31 -15.15 -11.74
CA ASP A 173 12.21 -14.74 -12.83
C ASP A 173 13.66 -14.53 -12.34
N GLU A 174 13.85 -13.90 -11.18
CA GLU A 174 15.17 -13.65 -10.61
C GLU A 174 15.90 -14.95 -10.24
N LEU A 175 15.18 -15.94 -9.69
CA LEU A 175 15.75 -17.24 -9.33
C LEU A 175 16.12 -18.07 -10.57
N GLU A 176 15.28 -18.09 -11.60
CA GLU A 176 15.59 -18.78 -12.86
C GLU A 176 16.79 -18.11 -13.56
N ALA A 177 16.84 -16.77 -13.60
CA ALA A 177 17.95 -16.03 -14.19
C ALA A 177 19.27 -16.25 -13.44
N ASP A 178 19.25 -16.23 -12.10
CA ASP A 178 20.43 -16.49 -11.27
C ASP A 178 21.02 -17.88 -11.50
N TYR A 179 20.18 -18.88 -11.73
CA TYR A 179 20.66 -20.23 -12.04
C TYR A 179 21.32 -20.32 -13.40
N ARG A 180 20.70 -19.74 -14.45
CA ARG A 180 21.28 -19.71 -15.80
C ARG A 180 22.64 -19.01 -15.82
N ASN A 181 22.75 -17.85 -15.17
CA ASN A 181 24.01 -17.14 -15.04
C ASN A 181 25.11 -17.96 -14.32
N LYS A 182 24.74 -18.78 -13.33
CA LYS A 182 25.71 -19.63 -12.62
C LYS A 182 26.19 -20.82 -13.46
N GLN A 183 25.35 -21.36 -14.35
CA GLN A 183 25.79 -22.40 -15.28
C GLN A 183 26.80 -21.85 -16.29
N ASP A 184 26.56 -20.66 -16.84
CA ASP A 184 27.45 -20.03 -17.84
C ASP A 184 28.85 -19.69 -17.30
N VAL A 185 29.01 -19.56 -15.98
CA VAL A 185 30.31 -19.29 -15.32
C VAL A 185 31.10 -20.58 -15.05
N VAL A 186 30.45 -21.75 -15.09
CA VAL A 186 31.05 -23.05 -14.77
C VAL A 186 31.33 -23.88 -16.03
N SER A 187 30.77 -23.50 -17.18
CA SER A 187 31.10 -24.03 -18.52
C SER A 187 32.34 -23.39 -19.12
#